data_AF-A0A430L8E0-F1
#
_entry.id   AF-A0A430L8E0-F1
#
_cell.length_a   1.000
_cell.length_b   1.000
_cell.length_c   1.000
_cell.angle_alpha   90.00
_cell.angle_beta   90.00
_cell.angle_gamma   90.00
#
_symmetry.space_group_name_H-M   'P 1'
#
loop_
_entity.id
_entity.type
_entity.pdbx_description
1 polymer ?
#
loop_
_entity_poly.entity_id
_entity_poly.type
_entity_poly.pdbx_seq_one_letter_code
_entity_poly.pdbx_strand_id
1 'polypeptide(L)'
;MASFTPELQGATPPVLPPKPGSHETSRIATPTSIAGPAPFEPGSNRVSSSVNAAPTSIPDPGDQWLPQILQDKSKQDLAEILANPALLNALVHSPESIHPSLLASHQALSSALNENIELAGQLTDMEARLAHQRASTQAQLLSTHALERQWRQKQSDMDHALAPFSPAALYQQLGQWVQEQALVCQAMEESFLEGEGEGAPATEREVTDWVRRYREAKVQSYLRQERKQRWDEGRVGGWR
;
A
#
# COMPACT_ATOMS: atom_id res chain seq x y z
N MET A 1 -36.26 -12.96 42.78
CA MET A 1 -35.08 -12.07 42.90
C MET A 1 -34.06 -12.56 41.90
N ALA A 2 -33.68 -11.68 40.97
CA ALA A 2 -32.88 -12.00 39.79
C ALA A 2 -31.40 -12.22 40.16
N SER A 3 -30.81 -13.19 39.48
CA SER A 3 -29.41 -13.59 39.52
C SER A 3 -28.52 -12.70 38.63
N PHE A 4 -27.30 -12.50 39.10
CA PHE A 4 -26.09 -11.98 38.42
C PHE A 4 -25.71 -12.89 37.20
N THR A 5 -24.97 -12.54 36.14
CA THR A 5 -23.79 -11.67 35.87
C THR A 5 -23.65 -11.43 34.33
N PRO A 6 -22.75 -10.52 33.87
CA PRO A 6 -22.61 -10.07 32.48
C PRO A 6 -21.53 -10.82 31.67
N GLU A 7 -21.63 -10.87 30.34
CA GLU A 7 -20.56 -11.28 29.41
C GLU A 7 -20.50 -10.36 28.18
N LEU A 8 -19.32 -9.79 27.93
CA LEU A 8 -18.90 -9.13 26.70
C LEU A 8 -18.57 -10.17 25.62
N GLN A 9 -18.97 -9.99 24.36
CA GLN A 9 -18.08 -10.27 23.23
C GLN A 9 -18.63 -9.75 21.90
N GLY A 10 -17.68 -9.28 21.08
CA GLY A 10 -17.89 -8.48 19.88
C GLY A 10 -18.43 -9.24 18.68
N ALA A 11 -19.30 -8.56 17.93
CA ALA A 11 -19.79 -9.01 16.64
C ALA A 11 -18.74 -8.70 15.56
N THR A 12 -18.12 -9.73 15.00
CA THR A 12 -17.37 -9.69 13.74
C THR A 12 -18.35 -9.93 12.58
N PRO A 13 -18.32 -9.17 11.47
CA PRO A 13 -19.21 -9.41 10.33
C PRO A 13 -18.87 -10.72 9.58
N PRO A 14 -19.83 -11.34 8.87
CA PRO A 14 -19.65 -12.64 8.23
C PRO A 14 -18.82 -12.57 6.93
N VAL A 15 -18.13 -13.67 6.62
CA VAL A 15 -17.29 -13.86 5.43
C VAL A 15 -18.15 -14.10 4.18
N LEU A 16 -17.77 -13.48 3.04
CA LEU A 16 -18.41 -13.62 1.74
C LEU A 16 -18.03 -14.93 1.01
N PRO A 17 -18.90 -15.49 0.14
CA PRO A 17 -18.66 -16.77 -0.54
C PRO A 17 -17.72 -16.66 -1.75
N PRO A 18 -16.97 -17.73 -2.11
CA PRO A 18 -16.11 -17.74 -3.29
C PRO A 18 -16.91 -17.98 -4.58
N LYS A 19 -16.46 -17.42 -5.70
CA LYS A 19 -17.08 -17.59 -7.02
C LYS A 19 -16.39 -18.73 -7.81
N PRO A 20 -17.15 -19.62 -8.50
CA PRO A 20 -16.62 -20.79 -9.20
C PRO A 20 -16.02 -20.42 -10.57
N GLY A 21 -15.02 -21.19 -11.00
CA GLY A 21 -14.23 -20.92 -12.21
C GLY A 21 -14.89 -21.34 -13.53
N SER A 22 -14.19 -21.05 -14.64
CA SER A 22 -13.84 -22.05 -15.65
C SER A 22 -12.88 -21.49 -16.71
N HIS A 23 -11.91 -22.32 -17.02
CA HIS A 23 -10.91 -22.40 -18.08
C HIS A 23 -11.21 -21.74 -19.44
N GLU A 24 -10.18 -21.13 -20.03
CA GLU A 24 -9.78 -21.45 -21.41
C GLU A 24 -8.26 -21.30 -21.62
N THR A 25 -7.73 -22.28 -22.32
CA THR A 25 -6.34 -22.67 -22.54
C THR A 25 -5.62 -21.85 -23.61
N SER A 26 -4.35 -21.51 -23.38
CA SER A 26 -3.32 -21.65 -24.42
C SER A 26 -1.93 -21.84 -23.80
N ARG A 27 -1.25 -22.84 -24.36
CA ARG A 27 -0.09 -23.56 -23.83
C ARG A 27 1.21 -22.93 -24.33
N ILE A 28 2.23 -22.91 -23.48
CA ILE A 28 3.60 -23.28 -23.86
C ILE A 28 4.30 -23.90 -22.64
N ALA A 29 4.94 -25.05 -22.89
CA ALA A 29 5.53 -26.01 -21.96
C ALA A 29 6.61 -25.39 -21.04
N THR A 30 6.94 -25.90 -19.85
CA THR A 30 7.58 -27.21 -19.53
C THR A 30 7.68 -27.39 -17.98
N PRO A 31 8.13 -28.54 -17.44
CA PRO A 31 7.35 -29.60 -16.81
C PRO A 31 7.20 -29.54 -15.27
N THR A 32 6.14 -30.19 -14.80
CA THR A 32 5.88 -30.58 -13.40
C THR A 32 6.92 -31.57 -12.89
N SER A 33 7.52 -31.28 -11.74
CA SER A 33 7.94 -32.30 -10.78
C SER A 33 7.29 -32.01 -9.42
N ILE A 34 6.83 -33.09 -8.81
CA ILE A 34 5.91 -33.18 -7.68
C ILE A 34 6.65 -32.96 -6.37
N ALA A 35 6.19 -32.02 -5.53
CA ALA A 35 6.12 -32.13 -4.06
C ALA A 35 5.46 -30.86 -3.50
N GLY A 36 4.39 -31.01 -2.72
CA GLY A 36 3.71 -29.90 -2.05
C GLY A 36 4.59 -29.24 -0.97
N PRO A 37 4.27 -28.00 -0.55
CA PRO A 37 4.98 -27.37 0.55
C PRO A 37 4.57 -28.04 1.86
N ALA A 38 5.50 -28.78 2.45
CA ALA A 38 5.47 -29.11 3.86
C ALA A 38 5.48 -27.82 4.70
N PRO A 39 4.97 -27.86 5.96
CA PRO A 39 5.00 -26.71 6.86
C PRO A 39 6.44 -26.22 7.01
N PHE A 40 6.68 -24.94 6.76
CA PHE A 40 7.96 -24.31 7.03
C PHE A 40 8.22 -24.40 8.54
N GLU A 41 9.09 -25.34 8.90
CA GLU A 41 9.88 -25.28 10.12
C GLU A 41 10.59 -23.90 10.18
N PRO A 42 10.86 -23.37 11.38
CA PRO A 42 11.59 -22.11 11.54
C PRO A 42 13.01 -22.28 10.97
N GLY A 43 13.15 -21.95 9.70
CA GLY A 43 14.40 -21.94 8.96
C GLY A 43 15.30 -20.85 9.48
N SER A 44 16.14 -21.23 10.45
CA SER A 44 17.58 -21.01 10.43
C SER A 44 18.02 -19.81 9.59
N ASN A 45 17.81 -18.60 10.13
CA ASN A 45 18.75 -17.52 9.87
C ASN A 45 20.08 -17.99 10.49
N ARG A 46 20.86 -18.72 9.70
CA ARG A 46 22.31 -18.72 9.83
C ARG A 46 22.75 -17.28 9.54
N VAL A 47 22.56 -16.41 10.54
CA VAL A 47 23.59 -15.44 10.87
C VAL A 47 24.82 -16.32 11.04
N SER A 48 25.75 -16.24 10.09
CA SER A 48 27.10 -16.74 10.28
C SER A 48 27.69 -15.94 11.42
N SER A 49 27.30 -16.32 12.62
CA SER A 49 27.89 -15.87 13.84
C SER A 49 29.24 -16.58 13.87
N SER A 50 30.23 -15.99 13.20
CA SER A 50 31.63 -16.19 13.53
C SER A 50 31.86 -15.57 14.91
N VAL A 51 31.16 -16.10 15.91
CA VAL A 51 31.49 -15.83 17.30
C VAL A 51 32.78 -16.58 17.51
N ASN A 52 33.88 -15.84 17.44
CA ASN A 52 35.18 -16.16 17.98
C ASN A 52 35.54 -17.65 17.89
N ALA A 53 36.19 -18.05 16.80
CA ALA A 53 37.26 -19.02 16.97
C ALA A 53 38.25 -18.37 17.94
N ALA A 54 38.11 -18.67 19.24
CA ALA A 54 39.12 -18.32 20.22
C ALA A 54 40.46 -18.79 19.63
N PRO A 55 41.50 -17.93 19.63
CA PRO A 55 42.78 -18.32 19.07
C PRO A 55 43.18 -19.64 19.71
N THR A 56 43.48 -20.63 18.84
CA THR A 56 44.15 -21.88 19.18
C THR A 56 45.09 -21.62 20.33
N SER A 57 44.90 -22.32 21.46
CA SER A 57 45.66 -22.10 22.71
C SER A 57 47.12 -21.81 22.38
N ILE A 58 47.49 -20.55 22.47
CA ILE A 58 48.83 -20.06 22.14
C ILE A 58 49.74 -20.77 23.15
N PRO A 59 50.60 -21.71 22.71
CA PRO A 59 51.44 -22.46 23.64
C PRO A 59 52.34 -21.46 24.36
N ASP A 60 52.33 -21.55 25.69
CA ASP A 60 53.24 -20.77 26.51
C ASP A 60 54.68 -21.19 26.16
N PRO A 61 55.59 -20.27 25.81
CA PRO A 61 56.99 -20.57 25.47
C PRO A 61 57.72 -21.46 26.50
N GLY A 62 57.21 -21.54 27.73
CA GLY A 62 57.88 -22.22 28.83
C GLY A 62 59.10 -21.44 29.33
N ASP A 63 59.58 -21.77 30.52
CA ASP A 63 60.63 -21.03 31.23
C ASP A 63 62.02 -21.05 30.56
N GLN A 64 62.18 -21.78 29.45
CA GLN A 64 63.45 -22.01 28.76
C GLN A 64 63.63 -21.14 27.50
N TRP A 65 62.61 -20.40 27.08
CA TRP A 65 62.71 -19.63 25.85
C TRP A 65 63.48 -18.31 26.05
N LEU A 66 64.56 -18.16 25.28
CA LEU A 66 65.35 -16.92 25.21
C LEU A 66 65.65 -16.60 23.74
N PRO A 67 65.42 -15.35 23.27
CA PRO A 67 65.83 -14.91 21.94
C PRO A 67 67.32 -15.18 21.70
N GLN A 68 67.68 -15.67 20.50
CA GLN A 68 69.08 -15.97 20.13
C GLN A 68 70.01 -14.76 20.31
N ILE A 69 69.49 -13.55 20.11
CA ILE A 69 70.21 -12.27 20.26
C ILE A 69 70.65 -12.02 21.72
N LEU A 70 70.01 -12.68 22.69
CA LEU A 70 70.34 -12.57 24.12
C LEU A 70 71.28 -13.69 24.61
N GLN A 71 71.51 -14.75 23.82
CA GLN A 71 72.37 -15.86 24.22
C GLN A 71 73.87 -15.48 24.23
N ASP A 72 74.28 -14.57 23.35
CA ASP A 72 75.68 -14.16 23.18
C ASP A 72 76.07 -12.89 23.97
N LYS A 73 75.19 -12.37 24.84
CA LYS A 73 75.42 -11.11 25.55
C LYS A 73 76.13 -11.28 26.88
N SER A 74 76.91 -10.25 27.26
CA SER A 74 77.63 -10.24 28.54
C SER A 74 76.66 -10.09 29.72
N LYS A 75 77.08 -10.52 30.91
CA LYS A 75 76.27 -10.39 32.14
C LYS A 75 75.93 -8.93 32.48
N GLN A 76 76.80 -7.99 32.11
CA GLN A 76 76.55 -6.55 32.29
C GLN A 76 75.45 -6.06 31.34
N ASP A 77 75.50 -6.44 30.06
CA ASP A 77 74.48 -6.04 29.08
C ASP A 77 73.10 -6.63 29.40
N LEU A 78 73.05 -7.89 29.88
CA LEU A 78 71.79 -8.49 30.31
C LEU A 78 71.18 -7.78 31.53
N ALA A 79 72.00 -7.28 32.45
CA ALA A 79 71.52 -6.52 33.60
C ALA A 79 71.00 -5.13 33.19
N GLU A 80 71.64 -4.49 32.21
CA GLU A 80 71.19 -3.21 31.66
C GLU A 80 69.87 -3.36 30.87
N ILE A 81 69.74 -4.42 30.08
CA ILE A 81 68.50 -4.76 29.37
C ILE A 81 67.36 -5.07 30.37
N LEU A 82 67.64 -5.85 31.43
CA LEU A 82 66.66 -6.13 32.48
C LEU A 82 66.26 -4.88 33.29
N ALA A 83 67.17 -3.94 33.47
CA ALA A 83 66.89 -2.67 34.15
C ALA A 83 65.99 -1.74 33.34
N ASN A 84 65.86 -1.95 32.02
CA ASN A 84 65.07 -1.10 31.13
C ASN A 84 63.84 -1.83 30.54
N PRO A 85 62.64 -1.63 31.11
CA PRO A 85 61.43 -2.31 30.65
C PRO A 85 60.99 -1.91 29.24
N ALA A 86 61.39 -0.72 28.75
CA ALA A 86 61.08 -0.30 27.39
C ALA A 86 61.89 -1.10 26.35
N LEU A 87 63.16 -1.40 26.66
CA LEU A 87 64.00 -2.25 25.81
C LEU A 87 63.52 -3.71 25.81
N LEU A 88 63.06 -4.22 26.96
CA LEU A 88 62.43 -5.54 27.05
C LEU A 88 61.17 -5.60 26.19
N ASN A 89 60.30 -4.58 26.26
CA ASN A 89 59.12 -4.50 25.40
C ASN A 89 59.50 -4.45 23.91
N ALA A 90 60.49 -3.65 23.54
CA ALA A 90 60.96 -3.60 22.16
C ALA A 90 61.51 -4.95 21.67
N LEU A 91 62.26 -5.67 22.51
CA LEU A 91 62.77 -7.02 22.20
C LEU A 91 61.64 -8.05 22.06
N VAL A 92 60.62 -8.01 22.91
CA VAL A 92 59.50 -8.96 22.86
C VAL A 92 58.64 -8.78 21.61
N HIS A 93 58.52 -7.55 21.09
CA HIS A 93 57.69 -7.24 19.92
C HIS A 93 58.48 -7.06 18.62
N SER A 94 59.81 -7.12 18.66
CA SER A 94 60.68 -6.99 17.48
C SER A 94 60.62 -8.27 16.63
N PRO A 95 60.49 -8.18 15.29
CA PRO A 95 60.28 -9.33 14.41
C PRO A 95 61.43 -10.36 14.44
N GLU A 96 62.64 -9.95 14.85
CA GLU A 96 63.80 -10.86 14.94
C GLU A 96 63.92 -11.58 16.29
N SER A 97 63.27 -11.07 17.34
CA SER A 97 63.31 -11.63 18.71
C SER A 97 61.94 -12.02 19.25
N ILE A 98 60.88 -11.87 18.46
CA ILE A 98 59.51 -12.22 18.84
C ILE A 98 59.33 -13.73 18.98
N HIS A 99 58.59 -14.13 20.01
CA HIS A 99 58.19 -15.53 20.14
C HIS A 99 57.13 -15.87 19.07
N PRO A 100 57.19 -17.05 18.41
CA PRO A 100 56.22 -17.46 17.40
C PRO A 100 54.77 -17.42 17.88
N SER A 101 54.52 -17.61 19.16
CA SER A 101 53.16 -17.58 19.72
C SER A 101 52.60 -16.15 19.84
N LEU A 102 53.46 -15.15 20.13
CA LEU A 102 53.10 -13.72 20.12
C LEU A 102 52.95 -13.22 18.68
N LEU A 103 53.80 -13.68 17.75
CA LEU A 103 53.64 -13.40 16.33
C LEU A 103 52.31 -13.96 15.80
N ALA A 104 51.96 -15.19 16.16
CA ALA A 104 50.68 -15.81 15.78
C ALA A 104 49.48 -15.03 16.35
N SER A 105 49.58 -14.53 17.59
CA SER A 105 48.51 -13.72 18.19
C SER A 105 48.35 -12.37 17.50
N HIS A 106 49.45 -11.69 17.18
CA HIS A 106 49.42 -10.42 16.45
C HIS A 106 48.86 -10.61 15.03
N GLN A 107 49.23 -11.70 14.36
CA GLN A 107 48.67 -12.05 13.05
C GLN A 107 47.16 -12.30 13.15
N ALA A 108 46.70 -13.11 14.10
CA ALA A 108 45.27 -13.39 14.31
C ALA A 108 44.46 -12.13 14.66
N LEU A 109 45.02 -11.23 15.48
CA LEU A 109 44.38 -9.95 15.80
C LEU A 109 44.33 -9.03 14.57
N SER A 110 45.40 -8.98 13.78
CA SER A 110 45.44 -8.16 12.57
C SER A 110 44.45 -8.66 11.50
N SER A 111 44.31 -9.98 11.34
CA SER A 111 43.32 -10.55 10.41
C SER A 111 41.90 -10.26 10.88
N ALA A 112 41.60 -10.47 12.17
CA ALA A 112 40.29 -10.17 12.73
C ALA A 112 39.93 -8.67 12.63
N LEU A 113 40.92 -7.77 12.79
CA LEU A 113 40.71 -6.34 12.63
C LEU A 113 40.40 -5.98 11.17
N ASN A 114 41.14 -6.53 10.22
CA ASN A 114 40.88 -6.34 8.79
C ASN A 114 39.51 -6.87 8.38
N GLU A 115 39.12 -8.05 8.86
CA GLU A 115 37.78 -8.62 8.65
C GLU A 115 36.69 -7.71 9.22
N ASN A 116 36.89 -7.14 10.41
CA ASN A 116 35.93 -6.21 11.01
C ASN A 116 35.78 -4.92 10.18
N ILE A 117 36.89 -4.36 9.68
CA ILE A 117 36.86 -3.20 8.78
C ILE A 117 36.09 -3.53 7.49
N GLU A 118 36.31 -4.70 6.90
CA GLU A 118 35.61 -5.12 5.69
C GLU A 118 34.11 -5.27 5.95
N LEU A 119 33.73 -5.93 7.04
CA LEU A 119 32.33 -6.08 7.45
C LEU A 119 31.67 -4.73 7.73
N ALA A 120 32.37 -3.80 8.38
CA ALA A 120 31.87 -2.45 8.59
C ALA A 120 31.62 -1.73 7.25
N GLY A 121 32.53 -1.86 6.29
CA GLY A 121 32.34 -1.35 4.93
C GLY A 121 31.11 -1.94 4.25
N GLN A 122 30.96 -3.27 4.28
CA GLN A 122 29.80 -3.96 3.71
C GLN A 122 28.48 -3.52 4.37
N LEU A 123 28.47 -3.31 5.69
CA LEU A 123 27.30 -2.80 6.40
C LEU A 123 26.92 -1.38 5.96
N THR A 124 27.91 -0.49 5.78
CA THR A 124 27.64 0.88 5.29
C THR A 124 27.06 0.88 3.87
N ASP A 125 27.55 0.02 2.97
CA ASP A 125 27.01 -0.13 1.62
C ASP A 125 25.58 -0.71 1.62
N MET A 126 25.29 -1.62 2.55
CA MET A 126 23.95 -2.17 2.71
C MET A 126 22.97 -1.16 3.29
N GLU A 127 23.42 -0.34 4.25
CA GLU A 127 22.65 0.76 4.79
C GLU A 127 22.29 1.77 3.69
N ALA A 128 23.26 2.19 2.87
CA ALA A 128 23.03 3.10 1.76
C ALA A 128 22.02 2.54 0.75
N ARG A 129 22.14 1.25 0.39
CA ARG A 129 21.19 0.57 -0.51
C ARG A 129 19.79 0.50 0.09
N LEU A 130 19.65 0.17 1.37
CA LEU A 130 18.36 0.14 2.05
C LEU A 130 17.72 1.54 2.15
N ALA A 131 18.52 2.58 2.44
CA ALA A 131 18.04 3.96 2.47
C ALA A 131 17.51 4.40 1.10
N HIS A 132 18.25 4.09 0.02
CA HIS A 132 17.81 4.37 -1.34
C HIS A 132 16.51 3.62 -1.70
N GLN A 133 16.44 2.34 -1.37
CA GLN A 133 15.23 1.53 -1.62
C GLN A 133 14.02 2.09 -0.87
N ARG A 134 14.18 2.48 0.40
CA ARG A 134 13.12 3.11 1.20
C ARG A 134 12.65 4.44 0.60
N ALA A 135 13.58 5.28 0.15
CA ALA A 135 13.22 6.54 -0.50
C ALA A 135 12.45 6.31 -1.81
N SER A 136 12.89 5.34 -2.63
CA SER A 136 12.21 4.97 -3.87
C SER A 136 10.80 4.42 -3.62
N THR A 137 10.64 3.50 -2.65
CA THR A 137 9.31 2.94 -2.34
C THR A 137 8.40 4.00 -1.74
N GLN A 138 8.91 4.90 -0.90
CA GLN A 138 8.14 6.02 -0.38
C GLN A 138 7.64 6.95 -1.50
N ALA A 139 8.50 7.28 -2.47
CA ALA A 139 8.10 8.09 -3.63
C ALA A 139 7.03 7.37 -4.48
N GLN A 140 7.18 6.07 -4.70
CA GLN A 140 6.17 5.26 -5.39
C GLN A 140 4.84 5.24 -4.64
N LEU A 141 4.83 5.02 -3.32
CA LEU A 141 3.61 5.05 -2.51
C LEU A 141 2.90 6.41 -2.53
N LEU A 142 3.66 7.51 -2.49
CA LEU A 142 3.08 8.84 -2.62
C LEU A 142 2.45 9.05 -4.00
N SER A 143 3.10 8.56 -5.06
CA SER A 143 2.57 8.62 -6.43
C SER A 143 1.30 7.79 -6.61
N THR A 144 1.22 6.59 -6.03
CA THR A 144 0.04 5.73 -6.11
C THR A 144 -1.13 6.34 -5.35
N HIS A 145 -0.89 6.90 -4.16
CA HIS A 145 -1.93 7.63 -3.42
C HIS A 145 -2.39 8.89 -4.15
N ALA A 146 -1.53 9.59 -4.88
CA ALA A 146 -1.94 10.70 -5.73
C ALA A 146 -2.88 10.21 -6.86
N LEU A 147 -2.52 9.12 -7.53
CA LEU A 147 -3.34 8.53 -8.59
C LEU A 147 -4.68 8.00 -8.07
N GLU A 148 -4.70 7.40 -6.88
CA GLU A 148 -5.92 6.93 -6.22
C GLU A 148 -6.91 8.07 -5.97
N ARG A 149 -6.41 9.22 -5.48
CA ARG A 149 -7.24 10.42 -5.29
C ARG A 149 -7.77 10.95 -6.61
N GLN A 150 -6.93 11.01 -7.64
CA GLN A 150 -7.35 11.44 -8.98
C GLN A 150 -8.41 10.50 -9.57
N TRP A 151 -8.27 9.19 -9.37
CA TRP A 151 -9.26 8.22 -9.83
C TRP A 151 -10.60 8.36 -9.09
N ARG A 152 -10.57 8.49 -7.75
CA ARG A 152 -11.78 8.75 -6.97
C ARG A 152 -12.49 10.02 -7.41
N GLN A 153 -11.74 11.10 -7.69
CA GLN A 153 -12.31 12.33 -8.22
C GLN A 153 -12.97 12.10 -9.59
N LYS A 154 -12.29 11.43 -10.51
CA LYS A 154 -12.86 11.12 -11.83
C LYS A 154 -14.11 10.25 -11.73
N GLN A 155 -14.13 9.30 -10.80
CA GLN A 155 -15.30 8.47 -10.55
C GLN A 155 -16.46 9.30 -10.02
N SER A 156 -16.24 10.17 -9.03
CA SER A 156 -17.29 11.05 -8.53
C SER A 156 -17.80 12.02 -9.60
N ASP A 157 -16.91 12.54 -10.45
CA ASP A 157 -17.29 13.43 -11.55
C ASP A 157 -18.15 12.69 -12.59
N MET A 158 -17.78 11.44 -12.92
CA MET A 158 -18.58 10.57 -13.78
C MET A 158 -19.94 10.26 -13.16
N ASP A 159 -19.98 9.85 -11.90
CA ASP A 159 -21.22 9.54 -11.18
C ASP A 159 -22.12 10.77 -11.12
N HIS A 160 -21.56 11.97 -10.91
CA HIS A 160 -22.30 13.23 -10.96
C HIS A 160 -22.84 13.55 -12.35
N ALA A 161 -22.04 13.35 -13.40
CA ALA A 161 -22.46 13.55 -14.78
C ALA A 161 -23.56 12.56 -15.21
N LEU A 162 -23.53 11.34 -14.68
CA LEU A 162 -24.52 10.29 -14.96
C LEU A 162 -25.76 10.38 -14.08
N ALA A 163 -25.69 11.00 -12.90
CA ALA A 163 -26.80 11.15 -11.96
C ALA A 163 -28.12 11.63 -12.60
N PRO A 164 -28.16 12.68 -13.46
CA PRO A 164 -29.42 13.12 -14.08
C PRO A 164 -29.98 12.13 -15.11
N PHE A 165 -29.14 11.26 -15.67
CA PHE A 165 -29.56 10.22 -16.61
C PHE A 165 -29.85 8.88 -15.91
N SER A 166 -29.74 8.83 -14.58
CA SER A 166 -30.14 7.65 -13.83
C SER A 166 -31.65 7.39 -13.99
N PRO A 167 -32.09 6.12 -14.01
CA PRO A 167 -33.51 5.79 -14.15
C PRO A 167 -34.40 6.49 -13.11
N ALA A 168 -33.91 6.65 -11.89
CA ALA A 168 -34.62 7.34 -10.82
C ALA A 168 -34.74 8.85 -11.08
N ALA A 169 -33.67 9.51 -11.56
CA ALA A 169 -33.71 10.94 -11.91
C ALA A 169 -34.63 11.20 -13.12
N LEU A 170 -34.57 10.36 -14.16
CA LEU A 170 -35.47 10.47 -15.31
C LEU A 170 -36.93 10.27 -14.92
N TYR A 171 -37.22 9.33 -14.00
CA TYR A 171 -38.56 9.12 -13.47
C TYR A 171 -39.05 10.32 -12.64
N GLN A 172 -38.19 10.86 -11.76
CA GLN A 172 -38.47 12.07 -10.98
C GLN A 172 -38.79 13.26 -11.89
N GLN A 173 -37.95 13.48 -12.91
CA GLN A 173 -38.17 14.49 -13.93
C GLN A 173 -39.51 14.27 -14.63
N LEU A 174 -39.81 13.05 -15.12
CA LEU A 174 -41.09 12.74 -15.77
C LEU A 174 -42.28 13.08 -14.85
N GLY A 175 -42.19 12.76 -13.57
CA GLY A 175 -43.17 13.15 -12.57
C GLY A 175 -43.35 14.68 -12.46
N GLN A 176 -42.25 15.43 -12.43
CA GLN A 176 -42.27 16.90 -12.43
C GLN A 176 -42.91 17.45 -13.70
N TRP A 177 -42.52 16.98 -14.89
CA TRP A 177 -43.09 17.43 -16.17
C TRP A 177 -44.60 17.14 -16.30
N VAL A 178 -45.09 16.07 -15.67
CA VAL A 178 -46.53 15.78 -15.59
C VAL A 178 -47.23 16.80 -14.69
N GLN A 179 -46.66 17.08 -13.52
CA GLN A 179 -47.21 18.05 -12.58
C GLN A 179 -47.20 19.47 -13.14
N GLU A 180 -46.09 19.89 -13.74
CA GLU A 180 -45.95 21.19 -14.41
C GLU A 180 -46.98 21.34 -15.54
N GLN A 181 -47.20 20.30 -16.35
CA GLN A 181 -48.21 20.35 -17.41
C GLN A 181 -49.63 20.48 -16.86
N ALA A 182 -49.92 19.84 -15.72
CA ALA A 182 -51.21 19.96 -15.05
C ALA A 182 -51.42 21.40 -14.55
N LEU A 183 -50.39 22.00 -13.93
CA LEU A 183 -50.41 23.40 -13.51
C LEU A 183 -50.56 24.37 -14.68
N VAL A 184 -49.90 24.11 -15.81
CA VAL A 184 -50.09 24.91 -17.04
C VAL A 184 -51.53 24.83 -17.53
N CYS A 185 -52.13 23.64 -17.57
CA CYS A 185 -53.54 23.50 -17.95
C CYS A 185 -54.45 24.28 -17.00
N GLN A 186 -54.20 24.18 -15.69
CA GLN A 186 -54.96 24.89 -14.67
C GLN A 186 -54.79 26.41 -14.81
N ALA A 187 -53.58 26.92 -14.99
CA ALA A 187 -53.33 28.34 -15.20
C ALA A 187 -53.98 28.86 -16.50
N MET A 188 -54.05 28.03 -17.56
CA MET A 188 -54.78 28.37 -18.78
C MET A 188 -56.30 28.42 -18.57
N GLU A 189 -56.84 27.55 -17.71
CA GLU A 189 -58.25 27.56 -17.32
C GLU A 189 -58.55 28.81 -16.46
N GLU A 190 -57.70 29.10 -15.47
CA GLU A 190 -57.83 30.27 -14.59
C GLU A 190 -57.72 31.58 -15.39
N SER A 191 -56.72 31.73 -16.28
CA SER A 191 -56.58 32.92 -17.13
C SER A 191 -57.74 33.13 -18.10
N PHE A 192 -58.39 32.06 -18.57
CA PHE A 192 -59.59 32.17 -19.39
C PHE A 192 -60.80 32.64 -18.57
N LEU A 193 -60.92 32.18 -17.33
CA LEU A 193 -62.02 32.55 -16.42
C LEU A 193 -61.86 33.96 -15.85
N GLU A 194 -60.63 34.40 -15.60
CA GLU A 194 -60.34 35.74 -15.07
C GLU A 194 -60.45 36.84 -16.13
N GLY A 195 -60.27 36.50 -17.42
CA GLY A 195 -60.35 37.43 -18.54
C GLY A 195 -59.16 38.40 -18.60
N GLU A 196 -58.70 38.74 -19.82
CA GLU A 196 -57.59 39.67 -20.03
C GLU A 196 -58.04 41.12 -19.83
N GLY A 197 -58.24 41.52 -18.57
CA GLY A 197 -58.47 42.92 -18.18
C GLY A 197 -59.91 43.43 -18.35
N GLU A 198 -60.43 44.03 -17.27
CA GLU A 198 -61.56 44.98 -17.25
C GLU A 198 -62.87 44.53 -17.94
N GLY A 199 -63.35 43.32 -17.61
CA GLY A 199 -64.76 42.93 -17.80
C GLY A 199 -65.26 42.88 -19.26
N ALA A 200 -64.37 42.99 -20.24
CA ALA A 200 -64.70 42.85 -21.65
C ALA A 200 -64.75 41.36 -22.03
N PRO A 201 -65.79 40.89 -22.74
CA PRO A 201 -65.81 39.52 -23.24
C PRO A 201 -64.68 39.31 -24.25
N ALA A 202 -63.91 38.24 -24.09
CA ALA A 202 -62.84 37.85 -25.01
C ALA A 202 -63.34 37.80 -26.46
N THR A 203 -62.51 38.22 -27.42
CA THR A 203 -62.89 38.20 -28.82
C THR A 203 -63.02 36.77 -29.34
N GLU A 204 -63.91 36.52 -30.31
CA GLU A 204 -64.11 35.18 -30.87
C GLU A 204 -62.79 34.53 -31.36
N ARG A 205 -61.86 35.36 -31.85
CA ARG A 205 -60.52 34.92 -32.27
C ARG A 205 -59.68 34.45 -31.09
N GLU A 206 -59.62 35.21 -30.00
CA GLU A 206 -58.91 34.82 -28.77
C GLU A 206 -59.45 33.51 -28.19
N VAL A 207 -60.77 33.34 -28.20
CA VAL A 207 -61.41 32.09 -27.74
C VAL A 207 -60.98 30.91 -28.61
N THR A 208 -60.99 31.05 -29.95
CA THR A 208 -60.55 29.96 -30.83
C THR A 208 -59.06 29.62 -30.67
N ASP A 209 -58.21 30.62 -30.48
CA ASP A 209 -56.79 30.42 -30.24
C ASP A 209 -56.51 29.80 -28.88
N TRP A 210 -57.25 30.20 -27.83
CA TRP A 210 -57.18 29.57 -26.52
C TRP A 210 -57.60 28.10 -26.60
N VAL A 211 -58.74 27.78 -27.23
CA VAL A 211 -59.22 26.40 -27.39
C VAL A 211 -58.17 25.55 -28.10
N ARG A 212 -57.53 26.08 -29.14
CA ARG A 212 -56.44 25.38 -29.84
C ARG A 212 -55.27 25.09 -28.91
N ARG A 213 -54.73 26.11 -28.23
CA ARG A 213 -53.59 25.96 -27.30
C ARG A 213 -53.91 25.04 -26.13
N TYR A 214 -55.12 25.12 -25.58
CA TYR A 214 -55.56 24.31 -24.45
C TYR A 214 -55.71 22.83 -24.85
N ARG A 215 -56.25 22.55 -26.04
CA ARG A 215 -56.29 21.19 -26.59
C ARG A 215 -54.88 20.63 -26.78
N GLU A 216 -53.97 21.40 -27.36
CA GLU A 216 -52.56 21.01 -27.51
C GLU A 216 -51.92 20.70 -26.14
N ALA A 217 -52.17 21.54 -25.13
CA ALA A 217 -51.67 21.35 -23.77
C ALA A 217 -52.27 20.11 -23.08
N LYS A 218 -53.57 19.83 -23.25
CA LYS A 218 -54.21 18.62 -22.71
C LYS A 218 -53.71 17.35 -23.38
N VAL A 219 -53.50 17.36 -24.70
CA VAL A 219 -52.90 16.22 -25.42
C VAL A 219 -51.52 15.89 -24.83
N GLN A 220 -50.68 16.91 -24.60
CA GLN A 220 -49.38 16.71 -23.94
C GLN A 220 -49.51 16.17 -22.51
N SER A 221 -50.52 16.62 -21.76
CA SER A 221 -50.77 16.11 -20.40
C SER A 221 -51.08 14.62 -20.38
N TYR A 222 -51.97 14.15 -21.28
CA TYR A 222 -52.32 12.73 -21.38
C TYR A 222 -51.15 11.88 -21.86
N LEU A 223 -50.40 12.35 -22.86
CA LEU A 223 -49.20 11.62 -23.35
C LEU A 223 -48.15 11.42 -22.25
N ARG A 224 -47.90 12.44 -21.42
CA ARG A 224 -46.95 12.33 -20.30
C ARG A 224 -47.48 11.42 -19.19
N GLN A 225 -48.78 11.48 -18.88
CA GLN A 225 -49.42 10.58 -17.91
C GLN A 225 -49.34 9.12 -18.36
N GLU A 226 -49.65 8.83 -19.62
CA GLU A 226 -49.53 7.48 -20.15
C GLU A 226 -48.07 6.98 -20.17
N ARG A 227 -47.11 7.86 -20.49
CA ARG A 227 -45.68 7.50 -20.43
C ARG A 227 -45.26 7.17 -19.00
N LYS A 228 -45.76 7.91 -18.01
CA LYS A 228 -45.52 7.62 -16.59
C LYS A 228 -46.16 6.30 -16.17
N GLN A 229 -47.41 6.06 -16.55
CA GLN A 229 -48.11 4.80 -16.25
C GLN A 229 -47.40 3.59 -16.88
N ARG A 230 -46.97 3.71 -18.14
CA ARG A 230 -46.13 2.68 -18.78
C ARG A 230 -44.81 2.47 -18.05
N TRP A 231 -44.24 3.54 -17.48
CA TRP A 231 -43.05 3.44 -16.64
C TRP A 231 -43.30 2.72 -15.32
N ASP A 232 -44.39 3.04 -14.64
CA ASP A 232 -44.81 2.40 -13.38
C ASP A 232 -45.05 0.89 -13.56
N GLU A 233 -45.53 0.49 -14.75
CA GLU A 233 -45.75 -0.90 -15.13
C GLU A 233 -44.48 -1.61 -15.67
N GLY A 234 -43.34 -0.91 -15.76
CA GLY A 234 -42.09 -1.45 -16.31
C GLY A 234 -42.10 -1.64 -17.84
N ARG A 235 -43.09 -1.07 -18.54
CA ARG A 235 -43.20 -1.06 -20.02
C ARG A 235 -42.44 0.12 -20.64
N VAL A 236 -41.20 0.33 -20.22
CA VAL A 236 -40.31 1.40 -20.73
C VAL A 236 -39.37 0.81 -21.77
N GLY A 237 -39.40 1.35 -23.00
CA GLY A 237 -38.56 0.85 -24.09
C GLY A 237 -39.26 -0.22 -24.92
N GLY A 238 -40.23 0.21 -25.74
CA GLY A 238 -40.78 -0.64 -26.79
C GLY A 238 -39.77 -0.79 -27.92
N TRP A 239 -38.85 -1.73 -27.81
CA TRP A 239 -38.31 -2.50 -28.93
C TRP A 239 -38.40 -3.98 -28.52
N ARG A 240 -39.52 -4.60 -28.88
CA ARG A 240 -39.57 -6.04 -29.13
C ARG A 240 -39.57 -6.23 -30.63
#